data_AF-A0A917PLS3-F1
#
_entry.id   AF-A0A917PLS3-F1
#
_cell.length_a   1.000
_cell.length_b   1.000
_cell.length_c   1.000
_cell.angle_alpha   90.00
_cell.angle_beta   90.00
_cell.angle_gamma   90.00
#
_symmetry.space_group_name_H-M   'P 1'
#
loop_
_entity.id
_entity.type
_entity.pdbx_description
1 polymer ?
#
loop_
_entity_poly.entity_id
_entity_poly.type
_entity_poly.pdbx_seq_one_letter_code
_entity_poly.pdbx_strand_id
1 'polypeptide(L)'
;MPESDMKHLHLPLLLTLGLTLAACAPTVRGADTYAPLLATSAFSPAEVAVGKTTYVRYTYPQSYVGVSDERFDALTIDFDKRNVTGDVSSSSIDAPWLKMNVKDAPNGWTVELARAELAKDIVRTTEKSASINVSYYDRVRVTYRITAAPGARSGTAHLQFLDNGAPLEDVSLMLMAK
;
A
#
# COMPACT_ATOMS: atom_id res chain seq x y z
N MET A 1 -71.69 14.74 -25.45
CA MET A 1 -71.61 13.40 -24.81
C MET A 1 -72.11 12.40 -25.84
N PRO A 2 -71.38 11.34 -26.20
CA PRO A 2 -70.37 10.53 -25.47
C PRO A 2 -68.93 10.82 -25.94
N GLU A 3 -67.81 10.58 -25.24
CA GLU A 3 -67.31 9.60 -24.24
C GLU A 3 -66.64 8.34 -24.83
N SER A 4 -65.35 8.18 -24.45
CA SER A 4 -64.34 7.11 -24.66
C SER A 4 -63.86 6.86 -26.11
N ASP A 5 -62.60 6.54 -26.40
CA ASP A 5 -61.72 5.60 -25.68
C ASP A 5 -60.22 5.79 -26.04
N MET A 6 -59.37 5.41 -25.09
CA MET A 6 -57.90 5.46 -25.07
C MET A 6 -57.25 4.38 -25.96
N LYS A 7 -55.99 4.61 -26.41
CA LYS A 7 -54.86 3.63 -26.50
C LYS A 7 -53.66 4.31 -27.20
N HIS A 8 -52.66 4.76 -26.45
CA HIS A 8 -51.44 4.06 -26.04
C HIS A 8 -50.43 3.79 -27.18
N LEU A 9 -49.24 4.41 -27.03
CA LEU A 9 -47.86 3.95 -27.36
C LEU A 9 -47.62 3.40 -28.78
N HIS A 10 -46.61 3.84 -29.53
CA HIS A 10 -45.21 3.52 -29.21
C HIS A 10 -44.23 4.48 -29.91
N LEU A 11 -43.37 5.04 -29.06
CA LEU A 11 -42.15 5.76 -29.34
C LEU A 11 -41.10 4.79 -29.94
N PRO A 12 -40.56 5.00 -31.17
CA PRO A 12 -39.37 4.27 -31.58
C PRO A 12 -38.18 4.86 -30.84
N LEU A 13 -37.84 4.17 -29.75
CA LEU A 13 -36.63 4.28 -28.95
C LEU A 13 -35.40 4.12 -29.86
N LEU A 14 -34.84 5.22 -30.34
CA LEU A 14 -33.50 5.25 -30.91
C LEU A 14 -32.50 4.98 -29.78
N LEU A 15 -32.10 3.72 -29.64
CA LEU A 15 -30.92 3.28 -28.90
C LEU A 15 -29.68 3.95 -29.49
N THR A 16 -29.36 5.15 -29.03
CA THR A 16 -27.99 5.68 -29.13
C THR A 16 -27.12 4.91 -28.15
N LEU A 17 -26.54 3.84 -28.68
CA LEU A 17 -25.48 3.04 -28.09
C LEU A 17 -24.19 3.89 -28.00
N GLY A 18 -24.20 4.87 -27.11
CA GLY A 18 -23.01 5.64 -26.76
C GLY A 18 -22.20 4.85 -25.74
N LEU A 19 -21.39 3.88 -26.21
CA LEU A 19 -20.22 3.42 -25.47
C LEU A 19 -19.25 4.60 -25.36
N THR A 20 -19.52 5.51 -24.42
CA THR A 20 -18.49 6.44 -23.97
C THR A 20 -17.47 5.60 -23.23
N LEU A 21 -16.33 5.45 -23.90
CA LEU A 21 -15.07 4.91 -23.44
C LEU A 21 -14.95 4.97 -21.91
N ALA A 22 -14.73 3.81 -21.28
CA ALA A 22 -14.17 3.75 -19.95
C ALA A 22 -12.86 4.55 -19.98
N ALA A 23 -12.95 5.82 -19.58
CA ALA A 23 -11.82 6.71 -19.53
C ALA A 23 -10.76 6.02 -18.67
N CYS A 24 -9.59 5.82 -19.26
CA CYS A 24 -8.38 5.50 -18.53
C CYS A 24 -8.09 6.73 -17.64
N ALA A 25 -8.81 6.84 -16.52
CA ALA A 25 -8.57 7.88 -15.55
C ALA A 25 -7.15 7.66 -15.03
N PRO A 26 -6.27 8.67 -15.10
CA PRO A 26 -4.90 8.51 -14.67
C PRO A 26 -4.91 8.03 -13.22
N THR A 27 -4.27 6.89 -12.96
CA THR A 27 -4.14 6.35 -11.61
C THR A 27 -3.33 7.35 -10.79
N VAL A 28 -4.02 8.11 -9.92
CA VAL A 28 -3.36 9.08 -9.04
C VAL A 28 -2.64 8.28 -7.96
N ARG A 29 -1.29 8.25 -8.01
CA ARG A 29 -0.50 7.59 -6.96
C ARG A 29 -0.81 8.21 -5.60
N GLY A 30 -0.88 7.36 -4.57
CA GLY A 30 -1.22 7.75 -3.21
C GLY A 30 -2.73 7.86 -2.94
N ALA A 31 -3.59 7.68 -3.94
CA ALA A 31 -5.04 7.71 -3.73
C ALA A 31 -5.61 6.40 -3.15
N ASP A 32 -4.89 5.29 -3.31
CA ASP A 32 -5.31 3.97 -2.83
C ASP A 32 -4.13 3.09 -2.35
N THR A 33 -4.47 1.97 -1.71
CA THR A 33 -3.52 1.00 -1.15
C THR A 33 -2.73 0.22 -2.21
N TYR A 34 -3.21 0.12 -3.45
CA TYR A 34 -2.58 -0.66 -4.53
C TYR A 34 -1.59 0.16 -5.36
N ALA A 35 -1.74 1.49 -5.36
CA ALA A 35 -0.81 2.44 -5.96
C ALA A 35 -0.35 3.51 -4.94
N PRO A 36 0.24 3.14 -3.79
CA PRO A 36 0.66 4.09 -2.76
C PRO A 36 1.86 4.94 -3.24
N LEU A 37 2.07 6.09 -2.60
CA LEU A 37 3.34 6.79 -2.71
C LEU A 37 4.43 5.96 -2.04
N LEU A 38 5.56 5.79 -2.72
CA LEU A 38 6.70 5.07 -2.15
C LEU A 38 7.57 6.04 -1.37
N ALA A 39 7.74 5.79 -0.07
CA ALA A 39 8.72 6.52 0.72
C ALA A 39 10.12 6.18 0.22
N THR A 40 10.99 7.20 0.12
CA THR A 40 12.39 7.03 -0.32
C THR A 40 13.24 6.29 0.71
N SER A 41 12.86 6.35 1.99
CA SER A 41 13.48 5.60 3.08
C SER A 41 12.49 5.35 4.23
N ALA A 42 12.86 4.47 5.16
CA ALA A 42 12.13 4.21 6.39
C ALA A 42 11.90 5.46 7.28
N PHE A 43 12.72 6.51 7.10
CA PHE A 43 12.70 7.73 7.90
C PHE A 43 12.19 8.95 7.15
N SER A 44 11.77 8.76 5.89
CA SER A 44 11.30 9.87 5.08
C SER A 44 9.97 10.39 5.60
N PRO A 45 9.74 11.72 5.60
CA PRO A 45 8.45 12.24 6.01
C PRO A 45 7.32 11.77 5.09
N ALA A 46 6.16 11.53 5.68
CA ALA A 46 4.91 11.40 4.97
C ALA A 46 4.33 12.80 4.75
N GLU A 47 4.36 13.25 3.50
CA GLU A 47 3.83 14.54 3.09
C GLU A 47 2.36 14.38 2.66
N VAL A 48 1.45 15.01 3.39
CA VAL A 48 0.01 14.92 3.13
C VAL A 48 -0.58 16.32 3.09
N ALA A 49 -1.28 16.64 2.01
CA ALA A 49 -1.99 17.90 1.89
C ALA A 49 -3.12 17.99 2.93
N VAL A 50 -3.29 19.17 3.53
CA VAL A 50 -4.34 19.41 4.52
C VAL A 50 -5.74 19.12 3.92
N GLY A 51 -6.56 18.40 4.68
CA GLY A 51 -7.88 17.94 4.26
C GLY A 51 -7.87 16.73 3.31
N LYS A 52 -6.72 16.05 3.14
CA LYS A 52 -6.59 14.88 2.26
C LYS A 52 -6.15 13.64 3.02
N THR A 53 -6.45 12.49 2.41
CA THR A 53 -5.91 11.18 2.77
C THR A 53 -4.92 10.75 1.70
N THR A 54 -3.81 10.16 2.10
CA THR A 54 -2.78 9.61 1.21
C THR A 54 -2.34 8.25 1.70
N TYR A 55 -2.13 7.32 0.78
CA TYR A 55 -1.53 6.03 1.05
C TYR A 55 -0.04 6.09 0.78
N VAL A 56 0.78 5.77 1.79
CA VAL A 56 2.24 5.83 1.71
C VAL A 56 2.83 4.49 2.13
N ARG A 57 3.70 3.92 1.29
CA ARG A 57 4.40 2.66 1.56
C ARG A 57 5.82 2.91 2.01
N TYR A 58 6.14 2.40 3.19
CA TYR A 58 7.49 2.34 3.75
C TYR A 58 8.04 0.92 3.64
N THR A 59 9.36 0.82 3.52
CA THR A 59 10.08 -0.46 3.53
C THR A 59 11.06 -0.45 4.70
N TYR A 60 10.78 -1.27 5.71
CA TYR A 60 11.58 -1.38 6.92
C TYR A 60 12.48 -2.62 6.86
N PRO A 61 13.71 -2.57 7.41
CA PRO A 61 14.40 -3.79 7.82
C PRO A 61 13.51 -4.58 8.79
N GLN A 62 13.53 -5.91 8.71
CA GLN A 62 12.76 -6.76 9.63
C GLN A 62 12.97 -6.39 11.11
N SER A 63 14.23 -6.26 11.54
CA SER A 63 14.59 -5.97 12.93
C SER A 63 14.04 -4.64 13.43
N TYR A 64 13.76 -3.68 12.54
CA TYR A 64 13.22 -2.38 12.90
C TYR A 64 11.74 -2.44 13.32
N VAL A 65 11.01 -3.46 12.86
CA VAL A 65 9.60 -3.70 13.23
C VAL A 65 9.50 -4.82 14.27
N GLY A 66 10.60 -5.46 14.65
CA GLY A 66 10.62 -6.55 15.63
C GLY A 66 9.95 -7.86 15.16
N VAL A 67 9.74 -8.03 13.86
CA VAL A 67 9.18 -9.28 13.31
C VAL A 67 10.22 -10.39 13.43
N SER A 68 9.83 -11.60 13.86
CA SER A 68 10.75 -12.74 13.98
C SER A 68 11.17 -13.31 12.63
N ASP A 69 12.37 -13.90 12.57
CA ASP A 69 12.92 -14.53 11.36
C ASP A 69 12.00 -15.64 10.83
N GLU A 70 11.38 -16.40 11.74
CA GLU A 70 10.45 -17.49 11.44
C GLU A 70 9.27 -17.06 10.55
N ARG A 71 8.86 -15.79 10.62
CA ARG A 71 7.81 -15.26 9.75
C ARG A 71 8.25 -15.18 8.29
N PHE A 72 9.55 -15.08 8.04
CA PHE A 72 10.14 -15.00 6.71
C PHE A 72 10.47 -16.37 6.09
N ASP A 73 10.49 -17.44 6.89
CA ASP A 73 10.75 -18.80 6.40
C ASP A 73 9.69 -19.30 5.41
N ALA A 74 8.47 -18.76 5.51
CA ALA A 74 7.40 -19.03 4.56
C ALA A 74 7.63 -18.42 3.16
N LEU A 75 8.57 -17.47 3.01
CA LEU A 75 8.89 -16.87 1.71
C LEU A 75 9.94 -17.70 1.00
N THR A 76 9.52 -18.42 -0.05
CA THR A 76 10.43 -19.06 -0.98
C THR A 76 10.87 -18.08 -2.06
N ILE A 77 12.16 -18.13 -2.45
CA ILE A 77 12.68 -17.42 -3.62
C ILE A 77 12.49 -18.32 -4.83
N ASP A 78 11.78 -17.82 -5.84
CA ASP A 78 11.60 -18.50 -7.12
C ASP A 78 12.73 -18.08 -8.07
N PHE A 79 13.69 -18.97 -8.29
CA PHE A 79 14.87 -18.73 -9.14
C PHE A 79 14.54 -18.69 -10.63
N ASP A 80 13.38 -19.19 -11.05
CA ASP A 80 12.92 -19.17 -12.43
C ASP A 80 12.23 -17.84 -12.76
N LYS A 81 11.67 -17.17 -11.74
CA LYS A 81 11.03 -15.86 -11.89
C LYS A 81 12.06 -14.75 -12.00
N ARG A 82 12.39 -14.37 -13.23
CA ARG A 82 13.37 -13.30 -13.51
C ARG A 82 12.71 -11.99 -13.93
N ASN A 83 13.34 -10.89 -13.54
CA ASN A 83 12.93 -9.56 -13.97
C ASN A 83 13.48 -9.25 -15.39
N VAL A 84 13.19 -8.05 -15.89
CA VAL A 84 13.64 -7.62 -17.23
C VAL A 84 15.15 -7.49 -17.38
N THR A 85 15.90 -7.41 -16.28
CA THR A 85 17.37 -7.36 -16.27
C THR A 85 18.01 -8.76 -16.16
N GLY A 86 17.20 -9.82 -16.05
CA GLY A 86 17.67 -11.20 -15.90
C GLY A 86 18.00 -11.60 -14.45
N ASP A 87 17.78 -10.72 -13.48
CA ASP A 87 17.95 -11.01 -12.07
C ASP A 87 16.74 -11.78 -11.52
N VAL A 88 16.98 -12.61 -10.51
CA VAL A 88 15.90 -13.25 -9.74
C VAL A 88 15.02 -12.18 -9.10
N SER A 89 13.71 -12.33 -9.21
CA SER A 89 12.74 -11.36 -8.70
C SER A 89 12.57 -11.49 -7.19
N SER A 90 12.35 -10.36 -6.51
CA SER A 90 11.93 -10.34 -5.10
C SER A 90 10.63 -11.12 -4.89
N SER A 91 10.57 -11.88 -3.80
CA SER A 91 9.35 -12.54 -3.34
C SER A 91 8.71 -11.75 -2.20
N SER A 92 7.40 -11.80 -2.12
CA SER A 92 6.64 -11.16 -1.05
C SER A 92 5.34 -11.88 -0.76
N ILE A 93 4.87 -11.78 0.47
CA ILE A 93 3.60 -12.35 0.93
C ILE A 93 2.89 -11.33 1.82
N ASP A 94 1.56 -11.30 1.76
CA ASP A 94 0.77 -10.48 2.67
C ASP A 94 0.93 -10.94 4.12
N ALA A 95 0.97 -9.98 5.05
CA ALA A 95 1.11 -10.20 6.47
C ALA A 95 -0.13 -9.69 7.24
N PRO A 96 -1.32 -10.30 7.04
CA PRO A 96 -2.57 -9.81 7.64
C PRO A 96 -2.59 -9.91 9.18
N TRP A 97 -1.70 -10.71 9.75
CA TRP A 97 -1.49 -10.88 11.19
C TRP A 97 -0.75 -9.69 11.82
N LEU A 98 0.01 -8.91 11.05
CA LEU A 98 0.71 -7.72 11.53
C LEU A 98 -0.32 -6.60 11.71
N LYS A 99 -0.50 -6.15 12.95
CA LYS A 99 -1.39 -5.02 13.29
C LYS A 99 -0.57 -3.84 13.77
N MET A 100 -1.22 -2.70 13.93
CA MET A 100 -0.59 -1.47 14.39
C MET A 100 -1.55 -0.69 15.28
N ASN A 101 -1.03 -0.17 16.39
CA ASN A 101 -1.68 0.84 17.22
C ASN A 101 -0.95 2.17 17.07
N VAL A 102 -1.70 3.27 17.08
CA VAL A 102 -1.13 4.62 17.20
C VAL A 102 -1.06 4.94 18.68
N LYS A 103 0.16 5.07 19.23
CA LYS A 103 0.38 5.45 20.63
C LYS A 103 0.20 6.95 20.83
N ASP A 104 0.74 7.72 19.89
CA ASP A 104 0.68 9.17 19.87
C ASP A 104 0.69 9.67 18.42
N ALA A 105 -0.06 10.73 18.15
CA ALA A 105 -0.05 11.41 16.87
C ALA A 105 -0.35 12.90 17.07
N PRO A 106 0.26 13.80 16.28
CA PRO A 106 -0.02 15.23 16.40
C PRO A 106 -1.50 15.52 16.11
N ASN A 107 -2.04 16.54 16.76
CA ASN A 107 -3.45 16.93 16.58
C ASN A 107 -3.82 17.11 15.11
N GLY A 108 -4.95 16.53 14.71
CA GLY A 108 -5.46 16.59 13.35
C GLY A 108 -4.91 15.52 12.41
N TRP A 109 -4.08 14.58 12.89
CA TRP A 109 -3.63 13.45 12.08
C TRP A 109 -4.35 12.15 12.43
N THR A 110 -4.56 11.32 11.41
CA THR A 110 -4.99 9.93 11.56
C THR A 110 -4.06 9.05 10.74
N VAL A 111 -3.51 8.01 11.37
CA VAL A 111 -2.61 7.05 10.73
C VAL A 111 -3.18 5.66 10.94
N GLU A 112 -3.43 4.93 9.86
CA GLU A 112 -3.96 3.58 9.89
C GLU A 112 -3.05 2.64 9.11
N LEU A 113 -2.91 1.40 9.57
CA LEU A 113 -2.25 0.36 8.79
C LEU A 113 -3.21 -0.14 7.71
N ALA A 114 -2.93 0.18 6.45
CA ALA A 114 -3.76 -0.26 5.33
C ALA A 114 -3.35 -1.65 4.82
N ARG A 115 -2.05 -1.93 4.76
CA ARG A 115 -1.50 -3.22 4.31
C ARG A 115 -0.11 -3.45 4.87
N ALA A 116 0.21 -4.71 5.13
CA ALA A 116 1.55 -5.16 5.46
C ALA A 116 1.94 -6.35 4.59
N GLU A 117 3.19 -6.39 4.16
CA GLU A 117 3.79 -7.49 3.41
C GLU A 117 5.17 -7.81 3.99
N LEU A 118 5.52 -9.09 4.03
CA LEU A 118 6.92 -9.50 4.17
C LEU A 118 7.52 -9.63 2.77
N ALA A 119 8.80 -9.31 2.63
CA ALA A 119 9.50 -9.45 1.37
C ALA A 119 10.94 -9.92 1.56
N LYS A 120 11.38 -10.85 0.71
CA LYS A 120 12.79 -11.13 0.44
C LYS A 120 13.19 -10.27 -0.75
N ASP A 121 13.78 -9.12 -0.46
CA ASP A 121 14.13 -8.16 -1.50
C ASP A 121 15.49 -8.52 -2.09
N ILE A 122 15.49 -9.06 -3.31
CA ILE A 122 16.73 -9.46 -4.00
C ILE A 122 17.51 -8.19 -4.36
N VAL A 123 18.73 -8.09 -3.87
CA VAL A 123 19.63 -6.97 -4.19
C VAL A 123 20.71 -7.32 -5.18
N ARG A 124 20.99 -8.62 -5.35
CA ARG A 124 21.99 -9.10 -6.29
C ARG A 124 21.71 -10.53 -6.69
N THR A 125 21.76 -10.80 -8.00
CA THR A 125 21.87 -12.14 -8.55
C THR A 125 23.28 -12.31 -9.12
N THR A 126 23.88 -13.48 -8.93
CA THR A 126 25.16 -13.84 -9.57
C THR A 126 25.06 -15.26 -10.07
N GLU A 127 25.27 -15.42 -11.37
CA GLU A 127 25.20 -16.71 -12.04
C GLU A 127 26.62 -17.17 -12.40
N LYS A 128 26.99 -18.38 -11.99
CA LYS A 128 28.29 -18.99 -12.31
C LYS A 128 28.09 -20.43 -12.76
N SER A 129 28.24 -20.64 -14.07
CA SER A 129 28.11 -21.95 -14.73
C SER A 129 26.76 -22.62 -14.41
N ALA A 130 26.71 -23.47 -13.38
CA ALA A 130 25.53 -24.24 -12.99
C ALA A 130 24.91 -23.79 -11.64
N SER A 131 25.36 -22.67 -11.06
CA SER A 131 24.81 -22.15 -9.81
C SER A 131 24.32 -20.71 -9.92
N ILE A 132 23.17 -20.46 -9.28
CA ILE A 132 22.60 -19.13 -9.09
C ILE A 132 22.76 -18.80 -7.61
N ASN A 133 23.43 -17.69 -7.32
CA ASN A 133 23.56 -17.14 -5.98
C ASN A 133 22.77 -15.83 -5.91
N VAL A 134 21.92 -15.71 -4.89
CA VAL A 134 21.13 -14.51 -4.63
C VAL A 134 21.49 -13.94 -3.27
N SER A 135 21.68 -12.63 -3.22
CA SER A 135 21.73 -11.87 -1.97
C SER A 135 20.45 -11.09 -1.83
N TYR A 136 19.87 -11.10 -0.63
CA TYR A 136 18.60 -10.45 -0.35
C TYR A 136 18.58 -9.82 1.04
N TYR A 137 17.60 -8.96 1.26
CA TYR A 137 17.23 -8.47 2.59
C TYR A 137 15.83 -8.92 2.96
N ASP A 138 15.65 -9.35 4.20
CA ASP A 138 14.33 -9.51 4.79
C ASP A 138 13.77 -8.13 5.18
N ARG A 139 12.64 -7.78 4.58
CA ARG A 139 12.00 -6.47 4.69
C ARG A 139 10.53 -6.59 5.05
N VAL A 140 10.04 -5.66 5.85
CA VAL A 140 8.61 -5.46 6.10
C VAL A 140 8.16 -4.24 5.31
N ARG A 141 7.26 -4.43 4.36
CA ARG A 141 6.65 -3.35 3.58
C ARG A 141 5.32 -2.98 4.19
N VAL A 142 5.19 -1.73 4.62
CA VAL A 142 4.02 -1.24 5.34
C VAL A 142 3.40 -0.11 4.55
N THR A 143 2.13 -0.26 4.18
CA THR A 143 1.34 0.81 3.57
C THR A 143 0.44 1.43 4.63
N TYR A 144 0.67 2.70 4.93
CA TYR A 144 -0.16 3.49 5.81
C TYR A 144 -1.23 4.23 5.01
N ARG A 145 -2.42 4.36 5.59
CA ARG A 145 -3.42 5.36 5.19
C ARG A 145 -3.29 6.53 6.16
N ILE A 146 -2.88 7.68 5.64
CA ILE A 146 -2.54 8.86 6.44
C ILE A 146 -3.50 9.98 6.06
N THR A 147 -4.20 10.55 7.02
CA THR A 147 -5.13 11.66 6.82
C THR A 147 -4.68 12.87 7.62
N ALA A 148 -4.61 14.03 6.96
CA ALA A 148 -4.39 15.32 7.60
C ALA A 148 -5.72 16.10 7.61
N ALA A 149 -6.28 16.37 8.78
CA ALA A 149 -7.46 17.21 8.94
C ALA A 149 -7.11 18.71 8.70
N PRO A 150 -8.11 19.57 8.41
CA PRO A 150 -7.92 21.02 8.43
C PRO A 150 -7.24 21.49 9.72
N GLY A 151 -6.11 22.20 9.59
CA GLY A 151 -5.34 22.71 10.74
C GLY A 151 -4.36 21.72 11.37
N ALA A 152 -4.18 20.53 10.78
CA ALA A 152 -3.14 19.59 11.18
C ALA A 152 -1.75 20.25 11.13
N ARG A 153 -0.96 20.07 12.19
CA ARG A 153 0.42 20.58 12.27
C ARG A 153 1.41 19.43 12.06
N SER A 154 2.52 19.69 11.39
CA SER A 154 3.59 18.71 11.24
C SER A 154 4.12 18.24 12.59
N GLY A 155 4.56 16.99 12.66
CA GLY A 155 5.06 16.38 13.89
C GLY A 155 5.41 14.91 13.70
N THR A 156 5.52 14.17 14.79
CA THR A 156 5.86 12.74 14.78
C THR A 156 4.71 11.94 15.34
N ALA A 157 4.31 10.87 14.64
CA ALA A 157 3.45 9.84 15.20
C ALA A 157 4.29 8.66 15.68
N HIS A 158 3.93 8.13 16.85
CA HIS A 158 4.53 6.94 17.44
C HIS A 158 3.59 5.75 17.24
N LEU A 159 4.08 4.75 16.52
CA LEU A 159 3.32 3.59 16.08
C LEU A 159 3.88 2.35 16.77
N GLN A 160 3.02 1.51 17.33
CA GLN A 160 3.41 0.22 17.88
C GLN A 160 2.88 -0.89 16.97
N PHE A 161 3.78 -1.70 16.43
CA PHE A 161 3.36 -2.90 15.71
C PHE A 161 3.01 -4.04 16.67
N LEU A 162 2.15 -4.94 16.20
CA LEU A 162 1.72 -6.11 16.95
C LEU A 162 1.79 -7.35 16.06
N ASP A 163 2.37 -8.44 16.57
CA ASP A 163 2.23 -9.77 15.99
C ASP A 163 1.13 -10.53 16.74
N ASN A 164 -0.02 -10.76 16.09
CA ASN A 164 -1.15 -11.46 16.70
C ASN A 164 -1.56 -10.87 18.08
N GLY A 165 -1.40 -9.56 18.23
CA GLY A 165 -1.70 -8.82 19.47
C GLY A 165 -0.53 -8.70 20.45
N ALA A 166 0.56 -9.44 20.27
CA ALA A 166 1.77 -9.27 21.05
C ALA A 166 2.56 -8.03 20.57
N PRO A 167 2.99 -7.12 21.46
CA PRO A 167 3.70 -5.91 21.06
C PRO A 167 5.06 -6.23 20.44
N LEU A 168 5.36 -5.54 19.34
CA LEU A 168 6.67 -5.49 18.70
C LEU A 168 7.33 -4.12 18.95
N GLU A 169 8.33 -3.80 18.13
CA GLU A 169 9.07 -2.53 18.20
C GLU A 169 8.19 -1.32 17.85
N ASP A 170 8.51 -0.21 18.49
CA ASP A 170 7.91 1.08 18.21
C ASP A 170 8.60 1.76 17.01
N VAL A 171 7.79 2.28 16.09
CA VAL A 171 8.24 3.01 14.91
C VAL A 171 7.77 4.46 14.99
N SER A 172 8.67 5.37 14.65
CA SER A 172 8.34 6.80 14.56
C SER A 172 8.12 7.19 13.10
N LEU A 173 7.00 7.86 12.82
CA LEU A 173 6.64 8.34 11.50
C LEU A 173 6.58 9.87 11.52
N MET A 174 7.44 10.52 10.73
CA MET A 174 7.39 11.98 10.57
C MET A 174 6.26 12.37 9.61
N LEU A 175 5.36 13.24 10.06
CA LEU A 175 4.19 13.70 9.33
C LEU A 175 4.38 15.18 8.96
N MET A 176 4.23 15.51 7.68
CA MET A 176 4.34 16.89 7.18
C MET A 176 3.06 17.31 6.47
N ALA A 177 2.42 18.36 7.00
CA ALA A 177 1.28 18.99 6.38
C ALA A 177 1.74 19.85 5.20
N LYS A 178 1.10 19.68 4.05
CA LYS A 178 1.29 20.51 2.85
C LYS A 178 0.09 21.39 2.56
#